data_AF-A0A956SA42-F1
#
_entry.id   AF-A0A956SA42-F1
#
_cell.length_a   1.000
_cell.length_b   1.000
_cell.length_c   1.000
_cell.angle_alpha   90.00
_cell.angle_beta   90.00
_cell.angle_gamma   90.00
#
_symmetry.space_group_name_H-M   'P 1'
#
loop_
_entity.id
_entity.type
_entity.pdbx_description
1 polymer ?
#
loop_
_entity_poly.entity_id
_entity_poly.type
_entity_poly.pdbx_seq_one_letter_code
_entity_poly.pdbx_strand_id
1 'polypeptide(L)' 'PSVVGGLVDVPVIAVPTSVGYGASFGGLAALLGMLNTCSSGVTVVNIDNGFGAGYAAAVMIRSLERVRTTTKEND' A
#
# COMPACT_ATOMS: atom_id res chain seq x y z
N PRO A 1 3.76 -5.62 6.72
CA PRO A 1 2.63 -4.68 6.51
C PRO A 1 1.39 -5.06 7.34
N SER A 2 1.16 -6.35 7.61
CA SER A 2 -0.05 -6.85 8.30
C SER A 2 -0.30 -6.21 9.67
N VAL A 3 0.73 -6.01 10.49
CA VAL A 3 0.61 -5.35 11.80
C VAL A 3 0.13 -3.91 11.64
N VAL A 4 0.78 -3.14 10.76
CA VAL A 4 0.41 -1.74 10.52
C VAL A 4 -1.01 -1.65 9.99
N GLY A 5 -1.38 -2.45 9.00
CA GLY A 5 -2.74 -2.43 8.44
C GLY A 5 -3.83 -2.93 9.41
N GLY A 6 -3.46 -3.62 10.49
CA GLY A 6 -4.41 -3.98 11.56
C GLY A 6 -4.55 -2.91 12.65
N LEU A 7 -3.67 -1.89 12.67
CA LEU A 7 -3.59 -0.88 13.72
C LEU A 7 -3.98 0.53 13.25
N VAL A 8 -4.12 0.74 11.94
CA VAL A 8 -4.40 2.07 11.37
C VAL A 8 -5.70 2.06 10.57
N ASP A 9 -6.47 3.14 10.69
CA ASP A 9 -7.74 3.33 9.96
C ASP A 9 -7.54 3.96 8.57
N VAL A 10 -6.33 3.84 7.99
CA VAL A 10 -5.96 4.43 6.70
C VAL A 10 -5.38 3.38 5.75
N PRO A 11 -5.45 3.56 4.43
CA PRO A 11 -4.84 2.63 3.47
C PRO A 11 -3.32 2.50 3.68
N VAL A 12 -2.80 1.28 3.58
CA VAL A 12 -1.37 0.99 3.67
C VAL A 12 -0.87 0.47 2.33
N ILE A 13 0.15 1.13 1.76
CA ILE A 13 0.80 0.67 0.53
C ILE A 13 2.15 0.06 0.88
N ALA A 14 2.27 -1.25 0.67
CA ALA A 14 3.46 -2.02 1.01
C ALA A 14 4.40 -2.13 -0.21
N VAL A 15 5.64 -1.67 -0.05
CA VAL A 15 6.69 -1.73 -1.07
C VAL A 15 7.75 -2.74 -0.64
N PRO A 16 7.82 -3.92 -1.28
CA PRO A 16 8.89 -4.86 -0.98
C PRO A 16 10.21 -4.33 -1.54
N THR A 17 11.30 -4.44 -0.78
CA THR A 17 12.62 -4.01 -1.23
C THR A 17 13.43 -5.20 -1.76
N SER A 18 14.18 -5.01 -2.83
CA SER A 18 15.10 -6.05 -3.34
C SER A 18 16.27 -6.30 -2.40
N VAL A 19 16.66 -5.28 -1.64
CA VAL A 19 17.76 -5.31 -0.68
C VAL A 19 17.33 -6.01 0.61
N GLY A 20 18.15 -6.95 1.05
CA GLY A 20 18.05 -7.63 2.34
C GLY A 20 19.14 -8.68 2.49
N TYR A 21 19.32 -9.23 3.69
CA TYR A 21 20.33 -10.24 3.95
C TYR A 21 19.98 -11.58 3.33
N GLY A 22 20.99 -12.28 2.77
CA GLY A 22 21.04 -13.71 2.43
C GLY A 22 19.78 -14.36 1.83
N ALA A 23 18.75 -14.51 2.64
CA ALA A 23 17.44 -15.06 2.30
C ALA A 23 16.44 -14.04 1.70
N SER A 24 16.86 -12.82 1.34
CA SER A 24 15.98 -11.85 0.66
C SER A 24 15.56 -12.34 -0.73
N PHE A 25 16.43 -13.09 -1.41
CA PHE A 25 16.25 -13.55 -2.80
C PHE A 25 15.81 -12.40 -3.72
N GLY A 26 16.54 -11.27 -3.67
CA GLY A 26 16.23 -10.09 -4.48
C GLY A 26 14.86 -9.47 -4.15
N GLY A 27 14.37 -9.63 -2.92
CA GLY A 27 13.09 -9.10 -2.47
C GLY A 27 11.91 -10.06 -2.61
N LEU A 28 12.11 -11.28 -3.14
CA LEU A 28 11.04 -12.29 -3.22
C LEU A 28 10.52 -12.69 -1.83
N ALA A 29 11.40 -12.83 -0.84
CA ALA A 29 10.97 -13.12 0.53
C ALA A 29 10.11 -11.98 1.10
N ALA A 30 10.51 -10.73 0.85
CA ALA A 30 9.73 -9.56 1.26
C ALA A 30 8.38 -9.49 0.52
N LEU A 31 8.37 -9.67 -0.80
CA LEU A 31 7.16 -9.64 -1.63
C LEU A 31 6.15 -10.70 -1.19
N LEU A 32 6.58 -11.96 -1.07
CA LEU A 32 5.70 -13.06 -0.65
C LEU A 32 5.19 -12.85 0.78
N GLY A 33 6.05 -12.40 1.70
CA GLY A 33 5.64 -12.07 3.06
C GLY A 33 4.64 -10.91 3.12
N MET A 34 4.77 -9.90 2.25
CA MET A 34 3.83 -8.79 2.14
C MET A 34 2.50 -9.21 1.50
N LEU A 35 2.51 -10.08 0.49
CA LEU A 35 1.31 -10.60 -0.18
C LEU A 35 0.51 -11.56 0.69
N ASN A 36 1.17 -12.27 1.60
CA ASN A 36 0.51 -13.16 2.57
C ASN A 36 -0.17 -12.39 3.73
N THR A 37 -0.40 -11.09 3.59
CA THR A 37 -1.15 -10.30 4.55
C THR A 37 -2.66 -10.57 4.44
N CYS A 38 -3.31 -10.83 5.58
CA CYS A 38 -4.78 -10.88 5.65
C CYS A 38 -5.40 -9.55 6.12
N SER A 39 -4.58 -8.52 6.38
CA SER A 39 -5.07 -7.22 6.82
C SER A 39 -5.76 -6.49 5.66
N SER A 40 -7.01 -6.10 5.91
CA SER A 40 -7.79 -5.25 5.01
C SER A 40 -7.12 -3.89 4.83
N GLY A 41 -7.27 -3.30 3.64
CA GLY A 41 -6.71 -1.96 3.35
C GLY A 41 -5.22 -1.95 3.03
N VAL A 42 -4.56 -3.11 2.90
CA VAL A 42 -3.19 -3.21 2.41
C VAL A 42 -3.17 -3.44 0.90
N THR A 43 -2.40 -2.64 0.17
CA THR A 43 -2.07 -2.87 -1.25
C THR A 43 -0.57 -3.10 -1.39
N VAL A 44 -0.15 -4.17 -2.07
CA VAL A 44 1.27 -4.47 -2.30
C VAL A 44 1.64 -4.08 -3.73
N VAL A 45 2.78 -3.40 -3.91
CA VAL A 45 3.33 -3.05 -5.23
C VAL A 45 4.52 -3.95 -5.60
N ASN A 46 5.01 -3.82 -6.83
CA ASN A 46 6.22 -4.51 -7.28
C ASN A 46 7.44 -4.17 -6.40
N ILE A 47 8.43 -5.06 -6.42
CA ILE A 47 9.71 -4.87 -5.73
C ILE A 47 10.34 -3.54 -6.17
N ASP A 48 10.79 -2.76 -5.19
CA ASP A 48 11.39 -1.42 -5.31
C ASP A 48 10.50 -0.37 -6.00
N ASN A 49 9.22 -0.65 -6.25
CA ASN A 49 8.33 0.27 -6.96
C ASN A 49 7.75 1.37 -6.04
N GLY A 50 8.64 2.14 -5.41
CA GLY A 50 8.28 3.27 -4.56
C GLY A 50 7.53 4.37 -5.32
N PHE A 51 7.85 4.58 -6.60
CA PHE A 51 7.12 5.51 -7.45
C PHE A 51 5.65 5.09 -7.63
N GLY A 52 5.43 3.82 -7.98
CA GLY A 52 4.08 3.27 -8.14
C GLY A 52 3.26 3.36 -6.83
N ALA A 53 3.92 3.16 -5.69
CA ALA A 53 3.28 3.36 -4.39
C ALA A 53 2.86 4.81 -4.15
N GLY A 54 3.75 5.78 -4.40
CA GLY A 54 3.43 7.20 -4.27
C GLY A 54 2.33 7.65 -5.23
N TYR A 55 2.37 7.17 -6.48
CA TYR A 55 1.33 7.46 -7.46
C TYR A 55 -0.03 6.88 -7.04
N ALA A 56 -0.06 5.63 -6.57
CA ALA A 56 -1.27 5.01 -6.06
C ALA A 56 -1.86 5.78 -4.86
N ALA A 57 -1.02 6.23 -3.92
CA ALA A 57 -1.45 7.09 -2.82
C ALA A 57 -2.09 8.39 -3.33
N ALA A 58 -1.46 9.05 -4.31
CA ALA A 58 -2.01 10.28 -4.90
C ALA A 58 -3.36 10.05 -5.60
N VAL A 59 -3.54 8.89 -6.27
CA VAL A 59 -4.83 8.50 -6.86
C VAL A 59 -5.87 8.26 -5.77
N MET A 60 -5.54 7.57 -4.68
CA MET A 60 -6.46 7.35 -3.55
C MET A 60 -6.93 8.69 -2.95
N ILE A 61 -6.01 9.63 -2.72
CA ILE A 61 -6.33 10.96 -2.21
C ILE A 61 -7.27 11.71 -3.15
N ARG A 62 -6.98 11.75 -4.46
CA ARG A 62 -7.86 12.39 -5.45
C ARG A 62 -9.25 11.77 -5.51
N SER A 63 -9.34 10.44 -5.37
CA SER A 63 -10.63 9.74 -5.32
C SER A 63 -11.45 10.14 -4.10
N LEU A 64 -10.80 10.29 -2.93
CA LEU A 64 -11.45 10.78 -1.71
C LEU A 64 -11.92 12.22 -1.85
N GLU A 65 -11.11 13.10 -2.45
CA GLU A 65 -11.50 14.49 -2.71
C GLU A 65 -12.75 14.56 -3.59
N ARG A 66 -12.84 13.73 -4.63
CA ARG A 66 -14.01 13.66 -5.50
C ARG A 66 -15.26 13.26 -4.73
N VAL A 67 -15.18 12.23 -3.88
CA VAL A 67 -16.31 11.83 -3.03
C VAL A 67 -16.72 12.98 -2.11
N ARG A 68 -15.75 13.65 -1.46
CA ARG A 68 -16.01 14.78 -0.56
C ARG A 68 -16.70 15.96 -1.27
N THR A 69 -16.33 16.24 -2.53
CA THR A 69 -17.00 17.28 -3.32
C THR A 69 -18.44 16.91 -3.65
N THR A 70 -18.71 15.64 -4.00
CA THR A 70 -20.07 15.19 -4.30
C THR A 70 -20.98 15.21 -3.08
N THR A 71 -20.48 14.90 -1.88
CA THR A 71 -21.29 15.01 -0.66
C THR A 71 -21.71 16.46 -0.39
N LYS A 72 -20.80 17.43 -0.57
CA LYS A 72 -21.09 18.85 -0.35
C LYS A 72 -22.10 19.47 -1.32
N GLU A 73 -22.28 18.88 -2.51
CA GLU A 73 -23.23 19.37 -3.50
C GLU A 73 -24.66 18.85 -3.25
N ASN A 74 -24.80 17.81 -2.41
CA ASN A 74 -26.09 17.21 -2.04
C ASN A 74 -26.61 17.65 -0.66
N ASP A 75 -25.89 18.54 0.03
CA ASP A 75 -26.28 19.21 1.28
C ASP A 75 -26.66 20.67 0.99
#